data_AF-A0A378MVZ8-F1
#
_entry.id   AF-A0A378MVZ8-F1
#
_cell.length_a   1.000
_cell.length_b   1.000
_cell.length_c   1.000
_cell.angle_alpha   90.00
_cell.angle_beta   90.00
_cell.angle_gamma   90.00
#
_symmetry.space_group_name_H-M   'P 1'
#
loop_
_entity.id
_entity.type
_entity.pdbx_description
1 polymer ?
#
loop_
_entity_poly.entity_id
_entity_poly.type
_entity_poly.pdbx_seq_one_letter_code
_entity_poly.pdbx_strand_id
1 'polypeptide(L)' 'MIQQAAQRQKYIDQGQSINVMIHPATPARDLNQLYLTAEELGLKSIYYQNSMSAAQVFNRNLLSCSSCEG' A
#
# COMPACT_ATOMS: atom_id res chain seq x y z
N MET A 1 5.70 5.55 -0.82
CA MET A 1 4.45 5.93 -1.51
C MET A 1 3.75 7.10 -0.82
N ILE A 2 3.28 6.97 0.43
CA ILE A 2 2.57 8.04 1.17
C ILE A 2 3.39 9.34 1.23
N GLN A 3 4.68 9.26 1.57
CA GLN A 3 5.58 10.43 1.59
C GLN A 3 5.67 11.16 0.23
N GLN A 4 5.73 10.41 -0.87
CA GLN A 4 5.77 11.01 -2.22
C GLN A 4 4.42 11.66 -2.58
N ALA A 5 3.30 11.03 -2.21
CA ALA A 5 1.97 11.59 -2.40
C ALA A 5 1.78 12.89 -1.60
N ALA A 6 2.25 12.94 -0.35
CA ALA A 6 2.30 14.15 0.46
C ALA A 6 3.14 15.25 -0.21
N GLN A 7 4.36 14.91 -0.64
CA GLN A 7 5.26 15.88 -1.26
C GLN A 7 4.69 16.53 -2.51
N ARG A 8 3.93 15.80 -3.34
CA ARG A 8 3.28 16.38 -4.53
C ARG A 8 1.94 17.05 -4.23
N GLN A 9 1.32 16.79 -3.08
CA GLN A 9 0.02 17.37 -2.71
C GLN A 9 0.07 18.90 -2.65
N LYS A 10 1.22 19.51 -2.35
CA LYS A 10 1.43 20.97 -2.41
C LYS A 10 1.23 21.59 -3.81
N TYR A 11 1.27 20.78 -4.86
CA TYR A 11 1.07 21.22 -6.24
C TYR A 11 -0.27 20.74 -6.82
N ILE A 12 -1.15 20.17 -5.99
CA ILE A 12 -2.45 19.64 -6.38
C ILE A 12 -3.51 20.34 -5.54
N ASP A 13 -4.33 21.15 -6.22
CA ASP A 13 -5.41 21.94 -5.63
C ASP A 13 -6.53 21.07 -5.02
N GLN A 14 -6.86 19.96 -5.69
CA GLN A 14 -7.81 18.94 -5.23
C GLN A 14 -7.09 17.81 -4.47
N GLY A 15 -7.55 16.57 -4.60
CA GLY A 15 -6.98 15.39 -3.94
C GLY A 15 -6.27 14.43 -4.91
N GLN A 16 -5.85 13.29 -4.39
CA GLN A 16 -5.21 12.22 -5.15
C GLN A 16 -5.82 10.88 -4.73
N SER A 17 -6.21 10.04 -5.69
CA SER A 17 -6.62 8.67 -5.40
C SER A 17 -5.39 7.80 -5.15
N ILE A 18 -5.02 7.63 -3.87
CA ILE A 18 -3.84 6.85 -3.46
C ILE A 18 -4.24 5.42 -3.10
N ASN A 19 -3.75 4.45 -3.87
CA ASN A 19 -3.98 3.03 -3.61
C ASN A 19 -2.83 2.44 -2.79
N VAL A 20 -3.14 1.81 -1.66
CA VAL A 20 -2.15 1.13 -0.82
C VAL A 20 -2.42 -0.36 -0.86
N MET A 21 -1.38 -1.15 -1.14
CA MET A 21 -1.44 -2.60 -0.99
C MET A 21 -0.96 -2.96 0.41
N ILE A 22 -1.80 -3.64 1.19
CA ILE A 22 -1.49 -3.99 2.57
C ILE A 22 -1.68 -5.48 2.75
N HIS A 23 -0.65 -6.14 3.28
CA HIS A 23 -0.72 -7.57 3.53
C HIS A 23 -1.84 -7.89 4.54
N PRO A 24 -2.63 -8.97 4.36
CA PRO A 24 -3.72 -9.33 5.29
C PRO A 24 -3.24 -9.59 6.72
N ALA A 25 -1.99 -10.03 6.89
CA ALA A 25 -1.38 -10.26 8.20
C ALA A 25 -0.86 -8.98 8.89
N THR A 26 -1.01 -7.80 8.27
CA THR A 26 -0.57 -6.54 8.89
C THR A 26 -1.42 -6.26 10.14
N PRO A 27 -0.80 -6.03 11.31
CA PRO A 27 -1.53 -5.70 12.53
C PRO A 27 -2.36 -4.41 12.38
N ALA A 28 -3.54 -4.39 13.00
CA ALA A 28 -4.42 -3.23 12.99
C ALA A 28 -3.76 -1.96 13.55
N ARG A 29 -2.82 -2.11 14.50
CA ARG A 29 -2.03 -0.99 15.04
C ARG A 29 -1.21 -0.30 13.97
N ASP A 30 -0.55 -1.07 13.11
CA ASP A 30 0.36 -0.54 12.10
C ASP A 30 -0.44 0.09 10.94
N LEU A 31 -1.62 -0.47 10.64
CA LEU A 31 -2.63 0.16 9.78
C LEU A 31 -3.07 1.53 10.31
N ASN A 32 -3.41 1.61 11.60
CA ASN A 32 -3.82 2.86 12.22
C ASN A 32 -2.70 3.91 12.16
N GLN A 33 -1.45 3.50 12.46
CA GLN A 33 -0.30 4.39 12.36
C GLN A 33 -0.11 4.93 10.93
N LEU A 34 -0.32 4.09 9.91
CA LEU A 34 -0.26 4.52 8.51
C LEU A 34 -1.26 5.63 8.19
N TYR A 35 -2.51 5.50 8.65
CA TYR A 35 -3.55 6.50 8.43
C TYR A 35 -3.26 7.81 9.16
N LEU A 36 -2.86 7.73 10.43
CA LEU A 36 -2.47 8.91 11.22
C LEU A 36 -1.29 9.64 10.57
N THR A 37 -0.27 8.89 10.16
CA THR A 37 0.90 9.47 9.47
C THR A 37 0.49 10.14 8.15
N ALA A 38 -0.48 9.59 7.42
CA ALA A 38 -0.93 10.19 6.17
C ALA A 38 -1.69 11.51 6.38
N GLU A 39 -2.49 11.59 7.45
CA GLU A 39 -3.14 12.83 7.89
C GLU A 39 -2.10 13.88 8.31
N GLU A 40 -1.14 13.50 9.16
CA GLU A 40 -0.06 14.37 9.63
C GLU A 40 0.79 14.93 8.47
N LEU A 41 0.98 14.14 7.41
CA LEU A 41 1.68 14.54 6.19
C LEU A 41 0.81 15.38 5.23
N GLY A 42 -0.46 15.63 5.55
CA GLY A 42 -1.35 16.49 4.79
C GLY A 42 -1.97 15.84 3.55
N LEU A 43 -2.08 14.51 3.50
CA LEU A 43 -2.86 13.86 2.46
C LEU A 43 -4.36 14.10 2.68
N LYS A 44 -5.08 14.36 1.59
CA LYS A 44 -6.53 14.62 1.62
C LYS A 44 -7.39 13.36 1.57
N SER A 45 -6.86 12.26 1.02
CA SER A 45 -7.57 10.98 0.93
C SER A 45 -6.63 9.80 0.67
N ILE A 46 -7.10 8.61 1.04
CA ILE A 46 -6.53 7.29 0.68
C ILE A 46 -7.69 6.47 0.12
N TYR A 47 -7.47 5.73 -0.97
CA TYR A 47 -8.54 5.12 -1.75
C TYR A 47 -8.70 3.61 -1.50
N TYR A 48 -7.77 2.77 -1.94
CA TYR A 48 -7.88 1.31 -1.76
C TYR A 48 -6.88 0.76 -0.75
N GLN A 49 -7.35 -0.13 0.13
CA GLN A 49 -6.54 -1.10 0.84
C GLN A 49 -6.67 -2.44 0.11
N ASN A 50 -5.78 -2.72 -0.83
CA ASN A 50 -5.79 -4.02 -1.51
C ASN A 50 -5.08 -5.05 -0.63
N SER A 51 -5.83 -6.01 -0.12
CA SER A 51 -5.28 -7.22 0.50
C SER A 51 -4.74 -8.14 -0.59
N MET A 52 -3.52 -8.67 -0.41
CA MET A 52 -3.03 -9.74 -1.28
C MET A 52 -3.83 -11.01 -0.98
N SER A 53 -4.45 -11.62 -1.99
CA SER A 53 -5.16 -12.88 -1.77
C SER A 53 -4.16 -14.00 -1.47
N ALA A 54 -4.50 -14.90 -0.55
CA ALA A 54 -3.64 -16.05 -0.23
C ALA A 54 -3.29 -16.88 -1.47
N ALA A 55 -4.21 -16.97 -2.45
CA ALA A 55 -3.97 -17.62 -3.73
C ALA A 55 -2.97 -16.88 -4.62
N GLN A 56 -2.97 -15.53 -4.62
CA GLN A 56 -1.97 -14.74 -5.34
C GLN A 56 -0.59 -14.86 -4.69
N VAL A 57 -0.51 -14.91 -3.36
CA VAL A 57 0.74 -15.14 -2.62
C VAL A 57 1.26 -16.56 -2.89
N PHE A 58 0.39 -17.57 -2.81
CA PHE A 58 0.72 -18.96 -3.10
C PHE A 58 1.24 -19.15 -4.52
N ASN A 59 0.56 -18.59 -5.52
CA ASN A 59 1.03 -18.63 -6.91
C ASN A 59 2.38 -17.91 -7.07
N ARG A 60 2.60 -16.74 -6.46
CA ARG A 60 3.92 -16.06 -6.51
C ARG A 60 5.04 -16.92 -5.93
N ASN A 61 4.79 -17.61 -4.81
CA ASN A 61 5.76 -18.53 -4.21
C ASN A 61 6.03 -19.75 -5.10
N LEU A 62 5.05 -20.18 -5.89
CA LEU A 62 5.21 -21.24 -6.88
C LEU A 62 6.02 -20.77 -8.11
N LEU A 63 5.88 -19.51 -8.51
CA LEU A 63 6.66 -18.90 -9.59
C LEU A 63 8.13 -18.62 -9.20
N SER A 64 8.45 -18.52 -7.90
CA SER A 64 9.85 -18.44 -7.42
C SER A 64 10.52 -19.82 -7.30
N CYS A 65 10.11 -20.79 -8.12
CA CYS A 65 10.70 -22.12 -8.11
C CYS A 65 12.10 -22.09 -8.75
N SER A 66 13.13 -22.11 -7.91
CA SER A 66 14.55 -22.23 -8.31
C SER A 66 14.89 -23.53 -9.06
N SER A 67 13.90 -24.40 -9.31
CA SER A 67 14.04 -25.64 -10.09
C SER A 67 13.74 -25.43 -11.59
N CYS A 68 13.14 -24.32 -12.00
CA CYS A 68 12.77 -24.04 -13.39
C CYS A 68 13.57 -22.88 -14.01
N GLU A 69 14.49 -22.27 -13.26
CA GLU A 69 15.49 -21.31 -13.77
C GLU A 69 16.72 -22.03 -14.34
N GLY A 70 16.48 -23.07 -15.15
CA GLY A 70 17.49 -23.84 -15.87
C GLY A 70 17.56 -23.45 -17.34
#